data_AF-A0A6A5DPM4-F1
#
_entry.id   AF-A0A6A5DPM4-F1
#
_cell.length_a   1.000
_cell.length_b   1.000
_cell.length_c   1.000
_cell.angle_alpha   90.00
_cell.angle_beta   90.00
_cell.angle_gamma   90.00
#
_symmetry.space_group_name_H-M   'P 1'
#
loop_
_entity.id
_entity.type
_entity.pdbx_description
1 polymer ?
#
loop_
_entity_poly.entity_id
_entity_poly.type
_entity_poly.pdbx_seq_one_letter_code
_entity_poly.pdbx_strand_id
1 'polypeptide(L)'
;MPSDLTAGLVFRVLLPLTLTAACLLRFNGFSLVYVVLLLMLPLLPDPSSSSSSSGTVCRCVMVVCVSSFLFLLLQSFFQMTTATLQPESNCTSWQKALGQLGLVSLTGSDAGSAVRQIFPDVGVLVIGVLTWRLIVRLNADTHTQPQQEQQDREEDLMSEEDSVLGDEEEEEEEVPRNKFLVELELLVGKTRQMVKTMTTTGGKIVLTVLLGLTGIMFPSLSSLPYLLCFQVLCTWWAWSGQVPSLLFRCVSVMSLPYSASHFLLLYSYQLPSLQEAWPPNRTSARVFGMIQAGSVDCSAPWRLQVNSELSWFHFCSPLMLLLLYNTVASLWRNQLIDGDGGRGVDRTESAISRSCDIITATSNLSDDVSGDITAERRRELWRRAHNRPESRDTLASSTNHSPSDSFAPPTQSTALGLDVYSTPHYSLSQSGEFVV
;
A
#
# COMPACT_ATOMS: atom_id res chain seq x y z
N MET A 1 7.11 21.25 -12.23
CA MET A 1 7.21 20.08 -13.14
C MET A 1 8.38 19.17 -12.78
N PRO A 2 9.68 19.52 -12.97
CA PRO A 2 10.78 18.63 -12.57
C PRO A 2 10.90 18.49 -11.03
N SER A 3 10.72 19.59 -10.29
CA SER A 3 10.79 19.63 -8.81
C SER A 3 9.77 18.71 -8.12
N ASP A 4 8.54 18.62 -8.63
CA ASP A 4 7.47 17.77 -8.09
C ASP A 4 7.79 16.28 -8.25
N LEU A 5 8.31 15.91 -9.42
CA LEU A 5 8.73 14.54 -9.72
C LEU A 5 9.91 14.14 -8.84
N THR A 6 10.91 15.02 -8.72
CA THR A 6 12.10 14.80 -7.89
C THR A 6 11.73 14.68 -6.40
N ALA A 7 10.86 15.54 -5.88
CA ALA A 7 10.42 15.44 -4.47
C ALA A 7 9.63 14.15 -4.21
N GLY A 8 8.73 13.78 -5.12
CA GLY A 8 7.98 12.52 -5.03
C GLY A 8 8.89 11.30 -5.10
N LEU A 9 9.94 11.34 -5.93
CA LEU A 9 10.96 10.31 -6.05
C LEU A 9 11.78 10.15 -4.77
N VAL A 10 12.31 11.26 -4.27
CA VAL A 10 13.13 11.28 -3.05
C VAL A 10 12.31 10.78 -1.85
N PHE A 11 11.06 11.22 -1.72
CA PHE A 11 10.18 10.82 -0.62
C PHE A 11 9.71 9.36 -0.70
N ARG A 12 9.35 8.85 -1.89
CA ARG A 12 8.75 7.50 -2.03
C ARG A 12 9.73 6.38 -2.28
N VAL A 13 10.94 6.68 -2.76
CA VAL A 13 11.91 5.65 -3.13
C VAL A 13 13.18 5.84 -2.31
N LEU A 14 13.81 7.01 -2.38
CA LEU A 14 15.13 7.21 -1.78
C LEU A 14 15.07 7.13 -0.26
N LEU A 15 14.09 7.78 0.37
CA LEU A 15 13.94 7.80 1.83
C LEU A 15 13.59 6.41 2.43
N PRO A 16 12.61 5.64 1.89
CA PRO A 16 12.39 4.27 2.34
C PRO A 16 13.60 3.36 2.11
N LEU A 17 14.32 3.52 0.99
CA LEU A 17 15.51 2.73 0.69
C LEU A 17 16.65 3.01 1.67
N THR A 18 16.87 4.28 2.00
CA THR A 18 17.92 4.67 2.96
C THR A 18 17.59 4.22 4.37
N LEU A 19 16.32 4.32 4.79
CA LEU A 19 15.85 3.75 6.05
C LEU A 19 16.01 2.22 6.08
N THR A 20 15.66 1.54 4.99
CA THR A 20 15.83 0.08 4.87
C THR A 20 17.31 -0.30 4.98
N ALA A 21 18.19 0.38 4.24
CA ALA A 21 19.62 0.16 4.31
C ALA A 21 20.18 0.42 5.72
N ALA A 22 19.74 1.50 6.38
CA ALA A 22 20.11 1.81 7.75
C ALA A 22 19.72 0.70 8.74
N CYS A 23 18.53 0.11 8.56
CA CYS A 23 18.04 -0.99 9.39
C CYS A 23 18.78 -2.32 9.13
N LEU A 24 19.27 -2.55 7.91
CA LEU A 24 20.04 -3.75 7.56
C LEU A 24 21.50 -3.67 7.99
N LEU A 25 22.09 -2.48 7.96
CA LEU A 25 23.49 -2.27 8.35
C LEU A 25 23.72 -2.43 9.85
N ARG A 26 22.70 -2.16 10.68
CA ARG A 26 22.78 -2.31 12.14
C ARG A 26 21.46 -2.78 12.74
N PHE A 27 21.55 -3.76 13.63
CA PHE A 27 20.44 -4.24 14.46
C PHE A 27 20.59 -3.66 15.87
N ASN A 28 19.91 -2.54 16.13
CA ASN A 28 19.95 -1.87 17.42
C ASN A 28 18.62 -1.16 17.73
N GLY A 29 18.50 -0.66 18.96
CA GLY A 29 17.32 0.11 19.39
C GLY A 29 17.06 1.36 18.55
N PHE A 30 18.09 2.07 18.10
CA PHE A 30 17.92 3.23 17.21
C PHE A 30 17.31 2.87 15.85
N SER A 31 17.76 1.79 15.24
CA SER A 31 17.19 1.29 13.99
C SER A 31 15.78 0.72 14.19
N LEU A 32 15.39 0.26 15.38
CA LEU A 32 13.99 -0.08 15.65
C LEU A 32 13.08 1.15 15.47
N VAL A 33 13.53 2.34 15.89
CA VAL A 33 12.80 3.60 15.64
C VAL A 33 12.70 3.87 14.13
N TYR A 34 13.78 3.64 13.38
CA TYR A 34 13.76 3.75 11.92
C TYR A 34 12.85 2.73 11.25
N VAL A 35 12.74 1.50 11.76
CA VAL A 35 11.77 0.51 11.28
C VAL A 35 10.35 1.00 11.47
N VAL A 36 10.00 1.55 12.64
CA VAL A 36 8.66 2.10 12.88
C VAL A 36 8.38 3.25 11.91
N LEU A 37 9.34 4.16 11.73
CA LEU A 37 9.20 5.26 10.77
C LEU A 37 9.05 4.74 9.33
N LEU A 38 9.87 3.76 8.92
CA LEU A 38 9.80 3.10 7.62
C LEU A 38 8.43 2.48 7.35
N LEU A 39 7.81 1.85 8.34
CA LEU A 39 6.45 1.33 8.23
C LEU A 39 5.42 2.47 8.12
N MET A 40 5.62 3.61 8.79
CA MET A 40 4.67 4.74 8.70
C MET A 40 4.72 5.48 7.34
N LEU A 41 5.85 5.46 6.62
CA LEU A 41 6.04 6.23 5.37
C LEU A 41 5.02 5.90 4.25
N PRO A 42 4.77 4.63 3.88
CA PRO A 42 3.88 4.27 2.77
C PRO A 42 2.42 4.70 2.98
N LEU A 43 2.02 4.82 4.25
CA LEU A 43 0.68 5.22 4.68
C LEU A 43 0.40 6.70 4.46
N LEU A 44 1.45 7.53 4.37
CA LEU A 44 1.29 8.96 4.20
C LEU A 44 0.80 9.31 2.79
N PRO A 45 0.03 10.39 2.61
CA PRO A 45 -0.36 10.93 1.31
C PRO A 45 0.86 11.48 0.54
N ASP A 46 0.68 11.74 -0.75
CA ASP A 46 1.75 12.37 -1.55
C ASP A 46 1.89 13.86 -1.19
N PRO A 47 3.12 14.40 -1.17
CA PRO A 47 3.37 15.78 -0.75
C PRO A 47 2.66 16.83 -1.64
N SER A 48 2.22 16.46 -2.84
CA SER A 48 1.59 17.35 -3.82
C SER A 48 0.06 17.46 -3.74
N SER A 49 -0.62 16.77 -2.81
CA SER A 49 -2.09 16.60 -2.89
C SER A 49 -2.94 17.61 -2.11
N SER A 50 -2.40 18.36 -1.14
CA SER A 50 -3.09 19.47 -0.44
C SER A 50 -2.21 20.12 0.63
N SER A 51 -2.46 21.39 0.98
CA SER A 51 -1.66 22.11 2.00
C SER A 51 -1.67 21.43 3.38
N SER A 52 -2.80 20.84 3.79
CA SER A 52 -2.93 20.12 5.07
C SER A 52 -2.19 18.77 5.09
N SER A 53 -2.27 18.00 3.99
CA SER A 53 -1.56 16.72 3.87
C SER A 53 -0.04 16.89 3.80
N SER A 54 0.42 17.93 3.12
CA SER A 54 1.83 18.31 3.05
C SER A 54 2.40 18.61 4.45
N GLY A 55 1.64 19.27 5.33
CA GLY A 55 2.07 19.54 6.71
C GLY A 55 2.36 18.26 7.52
N THR A 56 1.57 17.20 7.35
CA THR A 56 1.77 15.93 8.05
C THR A 56 3.01 15.19 7.53
N VAL A 57 3.19 15.16 6.21
CA VAL A 57 4.37 14.58 5.55
C VAL A 57 5.64 15.30 6.00
N CYS A 58 5.60 16.63 6.00
CA CYS A 58 6.69 17.49 6.49
C CYS A 58 7.06 17.10 7.92
N ARG A 59 6.10 17.08 8.85
CA ARG A 59 6.33 16.69 10.25
C ARG A 59 6.94 15.29 10.39
N CYS A 60 6.52 14.32 9.59
CA CYS A 60 7.11 12.98 9.59
C CYS A 60 8.59 13.02 9.20
N VAL A 61 8.94 13.71 8.10
CA VAL A 61 10.33 13.86 7.68
C VAL A 61 11.16 14.62 8.72
N MET A 62 10.58 15.63 9.38
CA MET A 62 11.24 16.30 10.52
C MET A 62 11.53 15.33 11.67
N VAL A 63 10.59 14.45 12.02
CA VAL A 63 10.83 13.41 13.05
C VAL A 63 11.97 12.47 12.64
N VAL A 64 12.08 12.10 11.36
CA VAL A 64 13.21 11.32 10.83
C VAL A 64 14.53 12.08 11.01
N CYS A 65 14.57 13.37 10.64
CA CYS A 65 15.77 14.20 10.79
C CYS A 65 16.17 14.40 12.26
N VAL A 66 15.20 14.75 13.11
CA VAL A 66 15.43 15.00 14.54
C VAL A 66 15.87 13.72 15.24
N SER A 67 15.24 12.58 14.96
CA SER A 67 15.67 11.29 15.52
C SER A 67 17.10 10.94 15.11
N SER A 68 17.46 11.10 13.83
CA SER A 68 18.83 10.88 13.38
C SER A 68 19.85 11.82 14.05
N PHE A 69 19.54 13.10 14.12
CA PHE A 69 20.40 14.07 14.81
C PHE A 69 20.59 13.70 16.30
N LEU A 70 19.51 13.35 17.00
CA LEU A 70 19.57 12.92 18.40
C LEU A 70 20.39 11.64 18.58
N PHE A 71 20.29 10.67 17.65
CA PHE A 71 21.09 9.44 17.71
C PHE A 71 22.57 9.72 17.49
N LEU A 72 22.93 10.62 16.55
CA LEU A 72 24.31 11.07 16.37
C LEU A 72 24.86 11.78 17.61
N LEU A 73 24.06 12.66 18.23
CA LEU A 73 24.45 13.33 19.47
C LEU A 73 24.66 12.33 20.60
N LEU A 74 23.75 11.37 20.76
CA LEU A 74 23.82 10.36 21.80
C LEU A 74 25.04 9.44 21.58
N GLN A 75 25.30 9.06 20.33
CA GLN A 75 26.49 8.29 19.95
C GLN A 75 27.78 9.08 20.23
N SER A 76 27.82 10.36 19.85
CA SER A 76 28.97 11.25 20.09
C SER A 76 29.25 11.41 21.59
N PHE A 77 28.22 11.70 22.38
CA PHE A 77 28.32 11.81 23.84
C PHE A 77 28.81 10.51 24.48
N PHE A 78 28.32 9.37 23.99
CA PHE A 78 28.74 8.06 24.48
C PHE A 78 30.20 7.74 24.14
N GLN A 79 30.66 8.04 22.91
CA GLN A 79 32.08 7.89 22.55
C GLN A 79 32.98 8.81 23.39
N MET A 80 32.56 10.06 23.62
CA MET A 80 33.28 10.98 24.50
C MET A 80 33.40 10.45 25.93
N THR A 81 32.30 9.91 26.47
CA THR A 81 32.26 9.37 27.83
C THR A 81 33.12 8.11 27.98
N THR A 82 33.15 7.23 26.98
CA THR A 82 33.96 6.01 27.02
C THR A 82 35.45 6.30 26.82
N ALA A 83 35.80 7.32 26.03
CA ALA A 83 37.18 7.78 25.87
C ALA A 83 37.76 8.38 27.17
N THR A 84 36.94 9.07 27.98
CA THR A 84 37.39 9.68 29.24
C THR A 84 37.43 8.70 30.40
N LEU A 85 36.45 7.80 30.52
CA LEU A 85 36.30 6.91 31.67
C LEU A 85 37.04 5.56 31.51
N GLN A 86 37.39 5.15 30.30
CA GLN A 86 38.00 3.85 29.98
C GLN A 86 37.38 2.68 30.79
N PRO A 87 36.06 2.46 30.70
CA PRO A 87 35.39 1.46 31.54
C PRO A 87 35.92 0.06 31.21
N GLU A 88 36.22 -0.73 32.26
CA GLU A 88 36.56 -2.13 32.09
C GLU A 88 35.39 -2.92 31.45
N SER A 89 35.71 -3.82 30.53
CA SER A 89 34.74 -4.64 29.79
C SER A 89 34.23 -5.82 30.62
N ASN A 90 33.51 -5.53 31.71
CA ASN A 90 33.00 -6.54 32.65
C ASN A 90 31.60 -7.08 32.29
N CYS A 91 31.11 -6.80 31.07
CA CYS A 91 29.83 -7.23 30.51
C CYS A 91 28.62 -7.18 31.48
N THR A 92 28.54 -6.09 32.24
CA THR A 92 27.46 -5.84 33.19
C THR A 92 26.12 -5.65 32.50
N SER A 93 25.01 -5.81 33.23
CA SER A 93 23.66 -5.63 32.69
C SER A 93 23.45 -4.26 32.03
N TRP A 94 24.07 -3.20 32.57
CA TRP A 94 24.03 -1.86 31.97
C TRP A 94 24.81 -1.77 30.66
N GLN A 95 25.99 -2.41 30.56
CA GLN A 95 26.74 -2.49 29.31
C GLN A 95 25.98 -3.28 28.24
N LYS A 96 25.29 -4.36 28.63
CA LYS A 96 24.40 -5.11 27.73
C LYS A 96 23.23 -4.25 27.24
N ALA A 97 22.57 -3.51 28.12
CA ALA A 97 21.46 -2.63 27.77
C ALA A 97 21.90 -1.49 26.83
N LEU A 98 23.06 -0.89 27.08
CA LEU A 98 23.66 0.12 26.20
C LEU A 98 24.02 -0.46 24.83
N GLY A 99 24.59 -1.67 24.80
CA GLY A 99 24.87 -2.40 23.57
C GLY A 99 23.60 -2.68 22.74
N GLN A 100 22.50 -3.06 23.39
CA GLN A 100 21.20 -3.28 22.75
C GLN A 100 20.61 -2.00 22.13
N LEU A 101 20.81 -0.86 22.80
CA LEU A 101 20.40 0.43 22.26
C LEU A 101 21.24 0.84 21.03
N GLY A 102 22.48 0.35 20.94
CA GLY A 102 23.46 0.71 19.91
C GLY A 102 24.58 1.60 20.44
N LEU A 103 24.66 1.82 21.73
CA LEU A 103 25.73 2.58 22.37
C LEU A 103 26.88 1.64 22.72
N VAL A 104 27.75 1.42 21.74
CA VAL A 104 28.91 0.53 21.82
C VAL A 104 30.19 1.34 21.73
N SER A 105 31.15 1.06 22.61
CA SER A 105 32.47 1.70 22.62
C SER A 105 33.26 1.27 21.38
N LEU A 106 33.86 2.25 20.69
CA LEU A 106 34.71 1.99 19.51
C LEU A 106 36.20 1.88 19.87
N THR A 107 36.56 1.85 21.15
CA THR A 107 37.95 1.73 21.59
C THR A 107 38.55 0.40 21.12
N GLY A 108 39.50 0.45 20.17
CA GLY A 108 40.11 -0.75 19.56
C GLY A 108 39.34 -1.32 18.36
N SER A 109 38.35 -0.59 17.82
CA SER A 109 37.54 -1.01 16.68
C SER A 109 38.24 -0.83 15.34
N ASP A 110 37.98 -1.75 14.42
CA ASP A 110 38.29 -1.59 12.99
C ASP A 110 37.49 -0.44 12.37
N ALA A 111 38.08 0.27 11.41
CA ALA A 111 37.43 1.39 10.72
C ALA A 111 36.08 1.02 10.10
N GLY A 112 35.95 -0.20 9.54
CA GLY A 112 34.70 -0.69 8.96
C GLY A 112 33.56 -0.84 9.97
N SER A 113 33.85 -1.23 11.21
CA SER A 113 32.84 -1.35 12.28
C SER A 113 32.41 0.02 12.80
N ALA A 114 33.33 0.99 12.87
CA ALA A 114 33.02 2.37 13.18
C ALA A 114 32.12 3.03 12.11
N VAL A 115 32.47 2.82 10.83
CA VAL A 115 31.65 3.29 9.70
C VAL A 115 30.25 2.68 9.75
N ARG A 116 30.12 1.36 9.94
CA ARG A 116 28.81 0.69 10.02
C ARG A 116 27.92 1.27 11.13
N GLN A 117 28.50 1.74 12.23
CA GLN A 117 27.75 2.29 13.35
C GLN A 117 27.22 3.70 13.08
N ILE A 118 28.04 4.57 12.46
CA ILE A 118 27.77 6.01 12.30
C ILE A 118 27.10 6.31 10.94
N PHE A 119 27.50 5.60 9.89
CA PHE A 119 27.07 5.86 8.52
C PHE A 119 25.54 5.80 8.32
N PRO A 120 24.79 4.86 8.93
CA PRO A 120 23.34 4.83 8.83
C PRO A 120 22.67 6.13 9.29
N ASP A 121 23.10 6.69 10.43
CA ASP A 121 22.49 7.90 10.98
C ASP A 121 22.82 9.11 10.10
N VAL A 122 24.09 9.27 9.69
CA VAL A 122 24.50 10.35 8.77
C VAL A 122 23.74 10.29 7.44
N GLY A 123 23.61 9.09 6.85
CA GLY A 123 22.87 8.89 5.60
C GLY A 123 21.39 9.27 5.72
N VAL A 124 20.73 8.82 6.80
CA VAL A 124 19.33 9.17 7.07
C VAL A 124 19.17 10.67 7.31
N LEU A 125 20.12 11.34 7.97
CA LEU A 125 20.08 12.78 8.20
C LEU A 125 20.21 13.57 6.89
N VAL A 126 21.19 13.24 6.06
CA VAL A 126 21.43 13.94 4.78
C VAL A 126 20.23 13.80 3.85
N ILE A 127 19.74 12.57 3.67
CA ILE A 127 18.58 12.31 2.80
C ILE A 127 17.30 12.89 3.40
N GLY A 128 17.12 12.81 4.72
CA GLY A 128 15.99 13.42 5.42
C GLY A 128 15.95 14.93 5.24
N VAL A 129 17.08 15.62 5.43
CA VAL A 129 17.19 17.09 5.24
C VAL A 129 16.93 17.46 3.79
N LEU A 130 17.49 16.71 2.84
CA LEU A 130 17.22 16.91 1.41
C LEU A 130 15.72 16.79 1.11
N THR A 131 15.09 15.73 1.60
CA THR A 131 13.64 15.50 1.44
C THR A 131 12.83 16.63 2.06
N TRP A 132 13.15 17.04 3.28
CA TRP A 132 12.49 18.16 3.98
C TRP A 132 12.62 19.47 3.21
N ARG A 133 13.83 19.80 2.73
CA ARG A 133 14.09 21.02 1.96
C ARG A 133 13.28 21.04 0.67
N LEU A 134 13.19 19.91 -0.04
CA LEU A 134 12.38 19.80 -1.25
C LEU A 134 10.89 20.00 -0.96
N ILE A 135 10.36 19.39 0.11
CA ILE A 135 8.94 19.57 0.51
C ILE A 135 8.65 21.03 0.88
N VAL A 136 9.54 21.69 1.64
CA VAL A 136 9.35 23.10 2.02
C VAL A 136 9.43 24.04 0.81
N ARG A 137 10.36 23.78 -0.13
CA ARG A 137 10.46 24.54 -1.40
C ARG A 137 9.16 24.43 -2.20
N LEU A 138 8.66 23.21 -2.40
CA LEU A 138 7.40 22.98 -3.11
C LEU A 138 6.21 23.70 -2.46
N ASN A 139 6.14 23.70 -1.13
CA ASN A 139 5.09 24.42 -0.42
C ASN A 139 5.21 25.94 -0.61
N ALA A 140 6.42 26.49 -0.67
CA ALA A 140 6.63 27.92 -0.93
C ALA A 140 6.20 28.29 -2.36
N ASP A 141 6.64 27.51 -3.36
CA ASP A 141 6.31 27.75 -4.77
C ASP A 141 4.79 27.68 -5.02
N THR A 142 4.10 26.72 -4.38
CA THR A 142 2.63 26.58 -4.47
C THR A 142 1.88 27.79 -3.87
N HIS A 143 2.48 28.49 -2.89
CA HIS A 143 1.89 29.68 -2.28
C HIS A 143 2.18 30.98 -3.04
N THR A 144 3.21 31.01 -3.89
CA THR A 144 3.57 32.17 -4.72
C THR A 144 2.85 32.18 -6.07
N GLN A 145 2.55 31.00 -6.63
CA GLN A 145 1.84 30.85 -7.90
C GLN A 145 0.41 31.47 -7.97
N PRO A 146 -0.38 31.62 -6.89
CA PRO A 146 -1.70 32.26 -6.97
C PRO A 146 -1.67 33.76 -7.27
N GLN A 147 -0.52 34.45 -7.12
CA GLN A 147 -0.41 35.89 -7.36
C GLN A 147 0.22 36.25 -8.72
N GLN A 148 1.05 35.38 -9.30
CA GLN A 148 1.79 35.70 -10.52
C GLN A 148 0.98 35.50 -11.80
N GLU A 149 0.10 34.49 -11.88
CA GLU A 149 -0.76 34.29 -13.06
C GLU A 149 -1.80 35.41 -13.27
N GLN A 150 -2.07 36.21 -12.25
CA GLN A 150 -3.00 37.33 -12.34
C GLN A 150 -2.30 38.65 -12.70
N GLN A 151 -0.98 38.72 -12.51
CA GLN A 151 -0.17 39.91 -12.77
C GLN A 151 0.56 39.81 -14.13
N ASP A 152 1.00 38.62 -14.53
CA ASP A 152 1.63 38.39 -15.85
C ASP A 152 0.66 38.59 -17.02
N ARG A 153 -0.66 38.57 -16.79
CA ARG A 153 -1.67 38.87 -17.84
C ARG A 153 -1.87 40.37 -18.08
N GLU A 154 -1.48 41.21 -17.13
CA GLU A 154 -1.59 42.67 -17.24
C GLU A 154 -0.28 43.29 -17.77
N GLU A 155 0.86 42.64 -17.55
CA GLU A 155 2.19 43.17 -17.92
C GLU A 155 2.59 42.86 -19.39
N ASP A 156 2.01 41.84 -20.02
CA ASP A 156 2.30 41.44 -21.41
C ASP A 156 1.74 42.40 -22.49
N LEU A 157 0.96 43.42 -22.11
CA LEU A 157 0.44 44.45 -23.01
C LEU A 157 1.24 45.77 -22.99
N MET A 158 2.26 45.89 -22.14
CA MET A 158 2.87 47.20 -21.79
C MET A 158 4.40 47.28 -21.94
N SER A 159 5.06 46.31 -22.58
CA SER A 159 6.51 46.37 -22.79
C SER A 159 6.95 45.86 -24.16
N GLU A 160 6.35 46.42 -25.21
CA GLU A 160 7.07 46.62 -26.47
C GLU A 160 7.61 48.05 -26.46
N GLU A 161 8.84 48.29 -25.98
CA GLU A 161 9.71 49.42 -26.40
C GLU A 161 11.10 49.40 -25.70
N ASP A 162 12.09 49.01 -26.49
CA ASP A 162 13.45 49.58 -26.61
C ASP A 162 14.58 49.32 -25.60
N SER A 163 15.69 48.86 -26.19
CA SER A 163 17.11 49.11 -25.88
C SER A 163 17.77 48.40 -24.68
N VAL A 164 19.06 48.02 -24.65
CA VAL A 164 20.12 47.63 -25.61
C VAL A 164 21.36 47.35 -24.72
N LEU A 165 22.04 46.22 -24.95
CA LEU A 165 23.44 45.85 -24.65
C LEU A 165 24.00 45.85 -23.22
N GLY A 166 24.56 44.69 -22.86
CA GLY A 166 25.56 44.49 -21.82
C GLY A 166 25.95 43.01 -21.73
N ASP A 167 26.90 42.58 -22.57
CA ASP A 167 27.66 41.32 -22.40
C ASP A 167 28.22 41.24 -20.97
N GLU A 168 28.12 40.07 -20.33
CA GLU A 168 29.28 39.30 -19.85
C GLU A 168 28.87 37.81 -19.83
N GLU A 169 29.45 37.04 -20.75
CA GLU A 169 29.43 35.57 -20.77
C GLU A 169 30.32 35.05 -19.63
N GLU A 170 29.73 34.45 -18.62
CA GLU A 170 30.45 33.51 -17.74
C GLU A 170 29.99 32.08 -18.07
N GLU A 171 30.76 31.44 -18.94
CA GLU A 171 30.76 29.99 -19.12
C GLU A 171 31.25 29.33 -17.82
N GLU A 172 30.35 28.96 -16.91
CA GLU A 172 30.69 28.01 -15.85
C GLU A 172 30.51 26.58 -16.37
N GLU A 173 31.65 25.87 -16.43
CA GLU A 173 31.82 24.49 -16.87
C GLU A 173 30.74 23.53 -16.32
N GLU A 174 29.87 23.01 -17.21
CA GLU A 174 28.97 21.90 -16.90
C GLU A 174 29.74 20.60 -16.62
N VAL A 175 29.95 20.32 -15.34
CA VAL A 175 30.55 19.08 -14.83
C VAL A 175 29.67 17.86 -15.24
N PRO A 176 30.25 16.77 -15.80
CA PRO A 176 29.53 15.65 -16.45
C PRO A 176 28.73 14.72 -15.51
N ARG A 177 28.39 15.15 -14.29
CA ARG A 177 27.59 14.39 -13.30
C ARG A 177 26.08 14.47 -13.55
N ASN A 178 25.62 15.51 -14.24
CA ASN A 178 24.20 15.78 -14.46
C ASN A 178 23.57 14.70 -15.35
N LYS A 179 24.31 14.20 -16.34
CA LYS A 179 23.82 13.20 -17.29
C LYS A 179 23.47 11.87 -16.61
N PHE A 180 24.31 11.37 -15.70
CA PHE A 180 24.04 10.11 -15.00
C PHE A 180 22.88 10.24 -14.00
N LEU A 181 22.80 11.39 -13.31
CA LEU A 181 21.67 11.66 -12.42
C LEU A 181 20.35 11.78 -13.20
N VAL A 182 20.36 12.44 -14.36
CA VAL A 182 19.19 12.56 -15.24
C VAL A 182 18.78 11.19 -15.81
N GLU A 183 19.73 10.35 -16.24
CA GLU A 183 19.43 8.99 -16.70
C GLU A 183 18.86 8.11 -15.58
N LEU A 184 19.40 8.23 -14.36
CA LEU A 184 18.87 7.54 -13.18
C LEU A 184 17.48 8.05 -12.80
N GLU A 185 17.26 9.37 -12.82
CA GLU A 185 15.95 9.98 -12.58
C GLU A 185 14.90 9.52 -13.59
N LEU A 186 15.28 9.42 -14.87
CA LEU A 186 14.41 8.91 -15.92
C LEU A 186 14.08 7.43 -15.70
N LEU A 187 15.08 6.61 -15.38
CA LEU A 187 14.88 5.18 -15.12
C LEU A 187 14.00 4.95 -13.89
N VAL A 188 14.20 5.72 -12.81
CA VAL A 188 13.37 5.59 -11.62
C VAL A 188 11.97 6.18 -11.84
N GLY A 189 11.84 7.25 -12.62
CA GLY A 189 10.55 7.80 -13.04
C GLY A 189 9.73 6.79 -13.84
N LYS A 190 10.36 6.12 -14.81
CA LYS A 190 9.74 5.07 -15.62
C LYS A 190 9.34 3.84 -14.81
N THR A 191 10.21 3.38 -13.90
CA THR A 191 9.88 2.25 -13.01
C THR A 191 8.79 2.61 -12.01
N ARG A 192 8.79 3.82 -11.42
CA ARG A 192 7.70 4.30 -10.56
C ARG A 192 6.38 4.36 -11.31
N GLN A 193 6.37 4.86 -12.54
CA GLN A 193 5.18 4.90 -13.37
C GLN A 193 4.67 3.49 -13.67
N MET A 194 5.56 2.56 -14.05
CA MET A 194 5.21 1.15 -14.26
C MET A 194 4.65 0.49 -12.98
N VAL A 195 5.25 0.75 -11.82
CA VAL A 195 4.76 0.24 -10.53
C VAL A 195 3.40 0.84 -10.21
N LYS A 196 3.19 2.15 -10.44
CA LYS A 196 1.90 2.82 -10.22
C LYS A 196 0.82 2.27 -11.14
N THR A 197 1.10 2.13 -12.44
CA THR A 197 0.14 1.55 -13.39
C THR A 197 -0.15 0.09 -13.06
N MET A 198 0.87 -0.68 -12.68
CA MET A 198 0.70 -2.08 -12.31
C MET A 198 -0.06 -2.26 -11.00
N THR A 199 0.12 -1.37 -10.02
CA THR A 199 -0.65 -1.41 -8.76
C THR A 199 -2.08 -0.89 -8.93
N THR A 200 -2.33 0.12 -9.77
CA THR A 200 -3.69 0.63 -10.06
C THR A 200 -4.49 -0.36 -10.91
N THR A 201 -3.94 -0.89 -12.00
CA THR A 201 -4.68 -1.76 -12.94
C THR A 201 -4.57 -3.25 -12.57
N GLY A 202 -3.44 -3.67 -12.00
CA GLY A 202 -3.10 -5.07 -11.70
C GLY A 202 -2.95 -5.38 -10.21
N GLY A 203 -3.41 -4.50 -9.31
CA GLY A 203 -3.20 -4.64 -7.87
C GLY A 203 -3.65 -5.98 -7.28
N LYS A 204 -4.74 -6.56 -7.80
CA LYS A 204 -5.20 -7.91 -7.42
C LYS A 204 -4.17 -9.00 -7.72
N ILE A 205 -3.55 -8.95 -8.90
CA ILE A 205 -2.54 -9.92 -9.34
C ILE A 205 -1.26 -9.73 -8.53
N VAL A 206 -0.78 -8.49 -8.46
CA VAL A 206 0.46 -8.13 -7.72
C VAL A 206 0.38 -8.58 -6.27
N LEU A 207 -0.74 -8.27 -5.59
CA LEU A 207 -0.96 -8.68 -4.20
C LEU A 207 -0.94 -10.21 -4.08
N THR A 208 -1.69 -10.90 -4.93
CA THR A 208 -1.78 -12.37 -4.89
C THR A 208 -0.39 -13.01 -5.06
N VAL A 209 0.38 -12.58 -6.05
CA VAL A 209 1.75 -13.07 -6.28
C VAL A 209 2.66 -12.82 -5.08
N LEU A 210 2.61 -11.62 -4.49
CA LEU A 210 3.44 -11.26 -3.33
C LEU A 210 3.09 -12.07 -2.08
N LEU A 211 1.80 -12.37 -1.84
CA LEU A 211 1.41 -13.26 -0.74
C LEU A 211 1.99 -14.67 -0.94
N GLY A 212 1.91 -15.20 -2.17
CA GLY A 212 2.47 -16.50 -2.50
C GLY A 212 3.98 -16.54 -2.31
N LEU A 213 4.71 -15.58 -2.87
CA LEU A 213 6.16 -15.47 -2.75
C LEU A 213 6.61 -15.34 -1.28
N THR A 214 5.92 -14.52 -0.49
CA THR A 214 6.22 -14.34 0.94
C THR A 214 5.98 -15.63 1.73
N GLY A 215 4.92 -16.38 1.40
CA GLY A 215 4.59 -17.65 2.05
C GLY A 215 5.60 -18.76 1.76
N ILE A 216 6.09 -18.87 0.51
CA ILE A 216 7.01 -19.94 0.11
C ILE A 216 8.48 -19.62 0.36
N MET A 217 8.86 -18.34 0.41
CA MET A 217 10.28 -17.94 0.52
C MET A 217 10.94 -18.48 1.78
N PHE A 218 10.20 -18.48 2.89
CA PHE A 218 10.66 -19.08 4.13
C PHE A 218 9.46 -19.72 4.84
N PRO A 219 9.29 -21.05 4.73
CA PRO A 219 8.14 -21.74 5.29
C PRO A 219 8.25 -21.80 6.82
N SER A 220 7.31 -21.15 7.51
CA SER A 220 7.20 -21.12 8.96
C SER A 220 5.73 -21.00 9.37
N LEU A 221 5.44 -21.19 10.66
CA LEU A 221 4.10 -20.98 11.18
C LEU A 221 3.62 -19.53 11.01
N SER A 222 4.54 -18.56 11.06
CA SER A 222 4.23 -17.14 10.80
C SER A 222 4.09 -16.81 9.32
N SER A 223 4.58 -17.63 8.40
CA SER A 223 4.37 -17.43 6.96
C SER A 223 3.09 -18.08 6.43
N LEU A 224 2.52 -19.01 7.21
CA LEU A 224 1.32 -19.78 6.87
C LEU A 224 0.11 -18.90 6.48
N PRO A 225 -0.23 -17.80 7.19
CA PRO A 225 -1.37 -16.98 6.80
C PRO A 225 -1.24 -16.35 5.40
N TYR A 226 -0.03 -15.98 4.97
CA TYR A 226 0.18 -15.47 3.61
C TYR A 226 -0.09 -16.56 2.57
N LEU A 227 0.39 -17.78 2.83
CA LEU A 227 0.18 -18.93 1.94
C LEU A 227 -1.30 -19.32 1.85
N LEU A 228 -2.02 -19.32 2.99
CA LEU A 228 -3.46 -19.62 3.00
C LEU A 228 -4.26 -18.55 2.25
N CYS A 229 -4.00 -17.27 2.48
CA CYS A 229 -4.67 -16.20 1.76
C CYS A 229 -4.37 -16.27 0.26
N PHE A 230 -3.12 -16.55 -0.14
CA PHE A 230 -2.77 -16.82 -1.53
C PHE A 230 -3.59 -17.97 -2.12
N GLN A 231 -3.67 -19.10 -1.42
CA GLN A 231 -4.40 -20.28 -1.88
C GLN A 231 -5.90 -19.99 -2.04
N VAL A 232 -6.51 -19.30 -1.08
CA VAL A 232 -7.93 -18.90 -1.14
C VAL A 232 -8.19 -18.00 -2.34
N LEU A 233 -7.34 -16.99 -2.57
CA LEU A 233 -7.45 -16.09 -3.71
C LEU A 233 -7.33 -16.85 -5.03
N CYS A 234 -6.32 -17.71 -5.18
CA CYS A 234 -6.10 -18.49 -6.39
C CYS A 234 -7.23 -19.49 -6.65
N THR A 235 -7.72 -20.17 -5.61
CA THR A 235 -8.82 -21.13 -5.72
C THR A 235 -10.10 -20.43 -6.16
N TRP A 236 -10.40 -19.27 -5.57
CA TRP A 236 -11.56 -18.48 -5.98
C TRP A 236 -11.43 -17.99 -7.42
N TRP A 237 -10.24 -17.54 -7.80
CA TRP A 237 -9.95 -17.10 -9.16
C TRP A 237 -10.15 -18.23 -10.17
N ALA A 238 -9.63 -19.42 -9.89
CA ALA A 238 -9.75 -20.59 -10.75
C ALA A 238 -11.22 -21.01 -10.93
N TRP A 239 -12.04 -20.88 -9.88
CA TRP A 239 -13.45 -21.27 -9.94
C TRP A 239 -14.35 -20.21 -10.60
N SER A 240 -14.21 -18.95 -10.20
CA SER A 240 -15.14 -17.88 -10.61
C SER A 240 -14.62 -17.04 -11.78
N GLY A 241 -13.37 -17.22 -12.21
CA GLY A 241 -12.69 -16.39 -13.22
C GLY A 241 -12.27 -15.00 -12.72
N GLN A 242 -12.81 -14.54 -11.59
CA GLN A 242 -12.54 -13.24 -10.97
C GLN A 242 -12.56 -13.33 -9.44
N VAL A 243 -11.79 -12.45 -8.77
CA VAL A 243 -11.79 -12.33 -7.31
C VAL A 243 -12.80 -11.27 -6.87
N PRO A 244 -13.74 -11.61 -5.95
CA PRO A 244 -14.73 -10.66 -5.45
C PRO A 244 -14.05 -9.53 -4.67
N SER A 245 -14.57 -8.31 -4.83
CA SER A 245 -14.00 -7.10 -4.23
C SER A 245 -13.92 -7.17 -2.70
N LEU A 246 -14.91 -7.80 -2.05
CA LEU A 246 -14.93 -7.99 -0.60
C LEU A 246 -13.78 -8.86 -0.10
N LEU A 247 -13.51 -9.97 -0.78
CA LEU A 247 -12.42 -10.89 -0.41
C LEU A 247 -11.07 -10.19 -0.58
N PHE A 248 -10.87 -9.51 -1.70
CA PHE A 248 -9.66 -8.73 -1.95
C PHE A 248 -9.45 -7.64 -0.89
N ARG A 249 -10.50 -6.89 -0.55
CA ARG A 249 -10.46 -5.86 0.50
C ARG A 249 -10.14 -6.46 1.87
N CYS A 250 -10.78 -7.58 2.22
CA CYS A 250 -10.53 -8.30 3.48
C CYS A 250 -9.07 -8.75 3.58
N VAL A 251 -8.55 -9.44 2.55
CA VAL A 251 -7.15 -9.89 2.52
C VAL A 251 -6.19 -8.71 2.58
N SER A 252 -6.47 -7.62 1.87
CA SER A 252 -5.64 -6.40 1.91
C SER A 252 -5.61 -5.79 3.32
N VAL A 253 -6.77 -5.58 3.95
CA VAL A 253 -6.88 -4.97 5.29
C VAL A 253 -6.24 -5.86 6.36
N MET A 254 -6.39 -7.19 6.27
CA MET A 254 -5.80 -8.10 7.25
C MET A 254 -4.28 -8.27 7.05
N SER A 255 -3.81 -8.32 5.80
CA SER A 255 -2.38 -8.47 5.49
C SER A 255 -1.55 -7.24 5.85
N LEU A 256 -2.14 -6.05 5.88
CA LEU A 256 -1.43 -4.80 6.23
C LEU A 256 -0.85 -4.82 7.66
N PRO A 257 -1.65 -4.90 8.75
CA PRO A 257 -1.11 -4.93 10.11
C PRO A 257 -0.37 -6.24 10.39
N TYR A 258 -0.74 -7.34 9.73
CA TYR A 258 -0.07 -8.63 9.91
C TYR A 258 1.37 -8.62 9.38
N SER A 259 1.60 -8.11 8.16
CA SER A 259 2.95 -7.97 7.58
C SER A 259 3.82 -6.99 8.35
N ALA A 260 3.26 -5.86 8.80
CA ALA A 260 3.95 -4.92 9.67
C ALA A 260 4.40 -5.56 10.99
N SER A 261 3.49 -6.27 11.66
CA SER A 261 3.76 -6.93 12.94
C SER A 261 4.76 -8.08 12.78
N HIS A 262 4.65 -8.85 11.70
CA HIS A 262 5.58 -9.94 11.41
C HIS A 262 6.99 -9.42 11.12
N PHE A 263 7.13 -8.38 10.30
CA PHE A 263 8.42 -7.74 10.06
C PHE A 263 9.02 -7.17 11.35
N LEU A 264 8.21 -6.46 12.15
CA LEU A 264 8.66 -5.90 13.43
C LEU A 264 9.10 -6.98 14.41
N LEU A 265 8.39 -8.12 14.45
CA LEU A 265 8.76 -9.28 15.28
C LEU A 265 10.11 -9.87 14.84
N LEU A 266 10.31 -10.09 13.54
CA LEU A 266 11.58 -10.60 13.00
C LEU A 266 12.74 -9.65 13.26
N TYR A 267 12.49 -8.34 13.12
CA TYR A 267 13.49 -7.30 13.39
C TYR A 267 13.83 -7.24 14.88
N SER A 268 12.81 -7.24 15.75
CA SER A 268 12.98 -7.23 17.21
C SER A 268 13.70 -8.49 17.71
N TYR A 269 13.53 -9.62 17.02
CA TYR A 269 14.28 -10.85 17.32
C TYR A 269 15.77 -10.75 17.03
N GLN A 270 16.22 -9.78 16.22
CA GLN A 270 17.65 -9.53 16.04
C GLN A 270 18.27 -8.82 17.24
N LEU A 271 17.46 -8.27 18.16
CA LEU A 271 17.97 -7.66 19.39
C LEU A 271 18.39 -8.74 20.39
N PRO A 272 19.60 -8.64 21.00
CA PRO A 272 20.09 -9.62 21.96
C PRO A 272 19.14 -9.91 23.13
N SER A 273 18.37 -8.91 23.60
CA SER A 273 17.44 -9.08 24.72
C SER A 273 16.36 -10.13 24.41
N LEU A 274 15.83 -10.11 23.18
CA LEU A 274 14.77 -11.02 22.79
C LEU A 274 15.31 -12.42 22.52
N GLN A 275 16.56 -12.54 22.06
CA GLN A 275 17.24 -13.83 21.88
C GLN A 275 17.59 -14.49 23.22
N GLU A 276 17.93 -13.71 24.25
CA GLU A 276 18.17 -14.23 25.60
C GLU A 276 16.87 -14.73 26.24
N ALA A 277 15.77 -13.98 26.08
CA ALA A 277 14.45 -14.40 26.54
C ALA A 277 13.89 -15.59 25.74
N TRP A 278 14.13 -15.62 24.43
CA TRP A 278 13.65 -16.63 23.49
C TRP A 278 14.80 -17.21 22.64
N PRO A 279 15.54 -18.20 23.18
CA PRO A 279 16.72 -18.73 22.52
C PRO A 279 16.38 -19.52 21.24
N PRO A 280 17.22 -19.45 20.19
CA PRO A 280 16.97 -20.05 18.88
C PRO A 280 16.95 -21.59 18.90
N ASN A 281 17.49 -22.22 19.96
CA ASN A 281 17.45 -23.67 20.12
C ASN A 281 16.04 -24.20 20.50
N ARG A 282 15.14 -23.34 20.97
CA ARG A 282 13.78 -23.76 21.32
C ARG A 282 12.99 -24.14 20.07
N THR A 283 12.22 -25.22 20.16
CA THR A 283 11.32 -25.68 19.09
C THR A 283 10.34 -24.58 18.67
N SER A 284 9.84 -23.80 19.63
CA SER A 284 8.95 -22.67 19.36
C SER A 284 9.60 -21.60 18.47
N ALA A 285 10.88 -21.26 18.70
CA ALA A 285 11.63 -20.31 17.86
C ALA A 285 11.69 -20.80 16.40
N ARG A 286 12.03 -22.09 16.23
CA ARG A 286 12.15 -22.73 14.92
C ARG A 286 10.82 -22.78 14.18
N VAL A 287 9.73 -23.15 14.86
CA VAL A 287 8.40 -23.25 14.26
C VAL A 287 7.89 -21.88 13.78
N PHE A 288 8.13 -20.82 14.56
CA PHE A 288 7.81 -19.45 14.14
C PHE A 288 8.80 -18.87 13.12
N GLY A 289 9.87 -19.58 12.79
CA GLY A 289 10.85 -19.10 11.81
C GLY A 289 11.77 -17.99 12.35
N MET A 290 11.98 -17.96 13.66
CA MET A 290 12.83 -16.97 14.33
C MET A 290 14.29 -17.38 14.17
N ILE A 291 15.00 -16.74 13.23
CA ILE A 291 16.42 -17.00 12.96
C ILE A 291 17.27 -15.86 13.51
N GLN A 292 18.34 -16.21 14.21
CA GLN A 292 19.38 -15.29 14.64
C GLN A 292 20.33 -15.02 13.46
N ALA A 293 20.24 -13.81 12.89
CA ALA A 293 21.10 -13.42 11.77
C ALA A 293 22.47 -12.93 12.24
N GLY A 294 22.54 -12.30 13.42
CA GLY A 294 23.78 -11.83 14.01
C GLY A 294 23.89 -12.09 15.51
N SER A 295 25.10 -12.36 15.97
CA SER A 295 25.48 -12.41 17.39
C SER A 295 26.49 -11.30 17.71
N VAL A 296 26.50 -10.87 18.97
CA VAL A 296 27.44 -9.87 19.49
C VAL A 296 28.13 -10.46 20.72
N ASP A 297 29.46 -10.47 20.69
CA ASP A 297 30.27 -10.97 21.79
C ASP A 297 30.61 -9.85 22.78
N CYS A 298 30.62 -10.19 24.07
CA CYS A 298 31.02 -9.30 25.15
C CYS A 298 32.45 -8.76 25.04
N SER A 299 33.36 -9.54 24.47
CA SER A 299 34.78 -9.19 24.33
C SER A 299 35.06 -8.21 23.18
N ALA A 300 34.20 -8.18 22.17
CA ALA A 300 34.31 -7.32 21.01
C ALA A 300 32.91 -6.82 20.58
N PRO A 301 32.26 -5.96 21.39
CA PRO A 301 30.88 -5.55 21.16
C PRO A 301 30.70 -4.75 19.86
N TRP A 302 31.76 -4.16 19.31
CA TRP A 302 31.75 -3.46 18.02
C TRP A 302 31.71 -4.42 16.82
N ARG A 303 31.96 -5.71 17.01
CA ARG A 303 31.97 -6.72 15.94
C ARG A 303 30.61 -7.43 15.88
N LEU A 304 29.81 -7.11 14.86
CA LEU A 304 28.64 -7.90 14.49
C LEU A 304 29.11 -9.17 13.78
N GLN A 305 28.88 -10.33 14.40
CA GLN A 305 29.16 -11.62 13.78
C GLN A 305 27.89 -12.10 13.07
N VAL A 306 27.90 -12.06 11.75
CA VAL A 306 26.82 -12.62 10.94
C VAL A 306 26.99 -14.12 10.90
N ASN A 307 25.92 -14.87 11.16
CA ASN A 307 25.97 -16.32 11.11
C ASN A 307 26.15 -16.78 9.65
N SER A 308 27.32 -17.38 9.37
CA SER A 308 27.73 -17.84 8.04
C SER A 308 26.94 -19.04 7.52
N GLU A 309 26.17 -19.70 8.39
CA GLU A 309 25.31 -20.84 8.01
C GLU A 309 24.00 -20.40 7.36
N LEU A 310 23.67 -19.10 7.39
CA LEU A 310 22.47 -18.58 6.74
C LEU A 310 22.66 -18.51 5.23
N SER A 311 21.74 -19.16 4.52
CA SER A 311 21.53 -18.99 3.08
C SER A 311 20.89 -17.64 2.72
N TRP A 312 21.02 -17.26 1.44
CA TRP A 312 20.51 -16.00 0.89
C TRP A 312 19.01 -15.76 1.13
N PHE A 313 18.19 -16.82 1.12
CA PHE A 313 16.74 -16.71 1.25
C PHE A 313 16.30 -16.24 2.65
N HIS A 314 17.10 -16.50 3.69
CA HIS A 314 16.84 -15.98 5.04
C HIS A 314 16.94 -14.45 5.08
N PHE A 315 17.85 -13.86 4.31
CA PHE A 315 17.99 -12.41 4.19
C PHE A 315 16.92 -11.80 3.27
N CYS A 316 16.49 -12.53 2.24
CA CYS A 316 15.41 -12.06 1.36
C CYS A 316 14.03 -12.08 2.00
N SER A 317 13.77 -12.99 2.96
CA SER A 317 12.45 -13.13 3.58
C SER A 317 11.92 -11.85 4.24
N PRO A 318 12.67 -11.15 5.11
CA PRO A 318 12.25 -9.85 5.65
C PRO A 318 12.05 -8.78 4.58
N LEU A 319 12.85 -8.80 3.49
CA LEU A 319 12.69 -7.85 2.38
C LEU A 319 11.40 -8.09 1.60
N MET A 320 11.00 -9.34 1.42
CA MET A 320 9.71 -9.67 0.80
C MET A 320 8.53 -9.26 1.67
N LEU A 321 8.62 -9.41 3.00
CA LEU A 321 7.60 -8.90 3.93
C LEU A 321 7.48 -7.39 3.84
N LEU A 322 8.60 -6.68 3.77
CA LEU A 322 8.61 -5.24 3.61
C LEU A 322 8.02 -4.84 2.25
N LEU A 323 8.36 -5.55 1.16
CA LEU A 323 7.79 -5.33 -0.16
C LEU A 323 6.27 -5.55 -0.15
N LEU A 324 5.80 -6.67 0.41
CA LEU A 324 4.38 -6.97 0.57
C LEU A 324 3.68 -5.85 1.37
N TYR A 325 4.21 -5.46 2.52
CA TYR A 325 3.68 -4.36 3.33
C TYR A 325 3.54 -3.06 2.52
N ASN A 326 4.60 -2.65 1.83
CA ASN A 326 4.62 -1.44 1.02
C ASN A 326 3.57 -1.49 -0.11
N THR A 327 3.42 -2.64 -0.77
CA THR A 327 2.39 -2.81 -1.82
C THR A 327 0.98 -2.75 -1.25
N VAL A 328 0.71 -3.43 -0.13
CA VAL A 328 -0.60 -3.41 0.52
C VAL A 328 -0.95 -2.02 1.02
N ALA A 329 0.01 -1.32 1.63
CA ALA A 329 -0.17 0.06 2.10
C ALA A 329 -0.49 1.00 0.93
N SER A 330 0.22 0.84 -0.20
CA SER A 330 -0.04 1.62 -1.42
C SER A 330 -1.42 1.33 -2.00
N LEU A 331 -1.84 0.06 -2.05
CA LEU A 331 -3.17 -0.33 -2.50
C LEU A 331 -4.28 0.19 -1.57
N TRP A 332 -4.07 0.12 -0.26
CA TRP A 332 -5.02 0.65 0.72
C TRP A 332 -5.17 2.16 0.60
N ARG A 333 -4.05 2.89 0.46
CA ARG A 333 -4.03 4.33 0.22
C ARG A 333 -4.79 4.71 -1.05
N ASN A 334 -4.57 3.98 -2.15
CA ASN A 334 -5.29 4.24 -3.40
C ASN A 334 -6.80 3.99 -3.25
N GLN A 335 -7.20 2.92 -2.57
CA GLN A 335 -8.62 2.65 -2.28
C GLN A 335 -9.29 3.71 -1.40
N LEU A 336 -8.55 4.28 -0.45
CA LEU A 336 -9.02 5.39 0.39
C LEU A 336 -9.25 6.66 -0.43
N ILE A 337 -8.32 6.98 -1.33
CA ILE A 337 -8.41 8.17 -2.19
C ILE A 337 -9.59 8.06 -3.16
N ASP A 338 -9.75 6.92 -3.83
CA ASP A 338 -10.88 6.69 -4.75
C ASP A 338 -12.23 6.67 -4.01
N GLY A 339 -12.27 6.18 -2.77
CA GLY A 339 -13.47 6.13 -1.94
C GLY A 339 -13.96 7.50 -1.43
N ASP A 340 -13.06 8.48 -1.28
CA ASP A 340 -13.41 9.84 -0.86
C ASP A 340 -13.91 10.69 -2.04
N GLY A 341 -13.34 10.48 -3.24
CA GLY A 341 -13.81 11.12 -4.47
C GLY A 341 -15.24 10.74 -4.89
N GLY A 342 -15.70 9.53 -4.53
CA GLY A 342 -17.08 9.09 -4.80
C GLY A 342 -18.14 9.63 -3.83
N ARG A 343 -17.74 10.09 -2.63
CA ARG A 343 -18.70 10.54 -1.59
C ARG A 343 -19.18 11.98 -1.76
N GLY A 344 -18.49 12.78 -2.59
CA GLY A 344 -18.86 14.16 -2.93
C GLY A 344 -19.91 14.28 -4.05
N VAL A 345 -20.05 13.25 -4.88
CA VAL A 345 -20.98 13.26 -6.03
C VAL A 345 -22.38 12.79 -5.62
N ASP A 346 -22.48 11.74 -4.79
CA ASP A 346 -23.78 11.17 -4.35
C ASP A 346 -24.60 12.11 -3.46
N ARG A 347 -23.96 13.02 -2.72
CA ARG A 347 -24.68 13.93 -1.79
C ARG A 347 -25.25 15.16 -2.49
N THR A 348 -24.67 15.52 -3.64
CA THR A 348 -25.10 16.67 -4.44
C THR A 348 -26.19 16.26 -5.43
N GLU A 349 -26.15 15.03 -5.95
CA GLU A 349 -27.25 14.46 -6.75
C GLU A 349 -28.49 14.15 -5.91
N SER A 350 -28.35 13.69 -4.65
CA SER A 350 -29.52 13.48 -3.77
C SER A 350 -30.21 14.78 -3.34
N ALA A 351 -29.50 15.92 -3.33
CA ALA A 351 -30.08 17.22 -2.99
C ALA A 351 -30.72 17.91 -4.21
N ILE A 352 -30.16 17.71 -5.41
CA ILE A 352 -30.72 18.24 -6.66
C ILE A 352 -31.91 17.39 -7.15
N SER A 353 -31.88 16.07 -6.93
CA SER A 353 -32.97 15.15 -7.30
C SER A 353 -34.26 15.36 -6.49
N ARG A 354 -34.25 16.14 -5.39
CA ARG A 354 -35.47 16.47 -4.64
C ARG A 354 -36.13 17.78 -5.08
N SER A 355 -35.49 18.55 -5.96
CA SER A 355 -35.93 19.89 -6.36
C SER A 355 -36.37 20.03 -7.82
N CYS A 356 -36.37 18.95 -8.60
CA CYS A 356 -36.75 18.97 -10.02
C CYS A 356 -37.85 17.95 -10.39
N ASP A 357 -38.78 17.69 -9.47
CA ASP A 357 -40.08 17.12 -9.83
C ASP A 357 -41.07 18.26 -10.09
N ILE A 358 -40.93 18.98 -11.21
CA ILE A 358 -41.97 19.82 -11.83
C ILE A 358 -41.47 20.25 -13.23
N ILE A 359 -42.17 19.75 -14.26
CA ILE A 359 -42.15 20.11 -15.70
C ILE A 359 -40.89 19.72 -16.52
N THR A 360 -41.02 18.68 -17.35
CA THR A 360 -41.07 18.75 -18.83
C THR A 360 -40.60 17.40 -19.42
N ALA A 361 -41.49 16.76 -20.17
CA ALA A 361 -41.16 15.65 -21.05
C ALA A 361 -40.37 16.15 -22.27
N THR A 362 -39.26 15.49 -22.60
CA THR A 362 -38.80 15.08 -23.96
C THR A 362 -37.27 14.93 -23.99
N SER A 363 -36.83 13.81 -24.57
CA SER A 363 -35.52 13.55 -25.20
C SER A 363 -34.25 14.15 -24.59
N ASN A 364 -33.35 13.29 -24.10
CA ASN A 364 -32.09 13.04 -24.82
C ASN A 364 -31.37 11.79 -24.28
N LEU A 365 -31.00 10.94 -25.23
CA LEU A 365 -30.16 9.77 -25.07
C LEU A 365 -28.69 10.22 -25.26
N SER A 366 -27.84 10.03 -24.26
CA SER A 366 -26.39 9.89 -24.42
C SER A 366 -25.85 9.17 -23.17
N ASP A 367 -25.48 7.91 -23.32
CA ASP A 367 -24.08 7.48 -23.46
C ASP A 367 -23.22 7.79 -22.24
N ASP A 368 -23.49 7.11 -21.11
CA ASP A 368 -22.42 6.72 -20.18
C ASP A 368 -22.82 5.59 -19.21
N VAL A 369 -23.03 4.37 -19.70
CA VAL A 369 -22.93 3.15 -18.87
C VAL A 369 -22.44 2.00 -19.75
N SER A 370 -21.13 1.91 -19.94
CA SER A 370 -20.49 0.71 -20.50
C SER A 370 -19.49 0.13 -19.50
N GLY A 371 -20.04 -0.61 -18.53
CA GLY A 371 -19.30 -1.47 -17.63
C GLY A 371 -20.20 -2.62 -17.18
N ASP A 372 -19.88 -3.83 -17.64
CA ASP A 372 -20.50 -5.13 -17.29
C ASP A 372 -22.00 -5.32 -17.61
N ILE A 373 -22.33 -5.35 -18.90
CA ILE A 373 -23.50 -6.08 -19.38
C ILE A 373 -23.05 -7.48 -19.82
N THR A 374 -23.35 -8.47 -18.98
CA THR A 374 -23.19 -9.90 -19.29
C THR A 374 -23.88 -10.26 -20.61
N ALA A 375 -23.29 -11.15 -21.41
CA ALA A 375 -23.82 -11.51 -22.74
C ALA A 375 -25.29 -11.97 -22.70
N GLU A 376 -25.71 -12.58 -21.59
CA GLU A 376 -27.10 -12.98 -21.34
C GLU A 376 -28.05 -11.78 -21.18
N ARG A 377 -27.62 -10.72 -20.50
CA ARG A 377 -28.42 -9.50 -20.31
C ARG A 377 -28.57 -8.74 -21.63
N ARG A 378 -27.57 -8.81 -22.51
CA ARG A 378 -27.63 -8.25 -23.87
C ARG A 378 -28.63 -9.01 -24.75
N ARG A 379 -28.65 -10.35 -24.67
CA ARG A 379 -29.65 -11.21 -25.36
C ARG A 379 -31.07 -11.01 -24.84
N GLU A 380 -31.21 -10.73 -23.55
CA GLU A 380 -32.51 -10.45 -22.93
C GLU A 380 -33.08 -9.09 -23.38
N LEU A 381 -32.24 -8.06 -23.42
CA LEU A 381 -32.63 -6.74 -23.94
C LEU A 381 -33.02 -6.82 -25.42
N TRP A 382 -32.29 -7.61 -26.21
CA TRP A 382 -32.61 -7.84 -27.62
C TRP A 382 -33.97 -8.55 -27.81
N ARG A 383 -34.26 -9.57 -26.99
CA ARG A 383 -35.58 -10.24 -26.98
C ARG A 383 -36.71 -9.30 -26.58
N ARG A 384 -36.52 -8.44 -25.58
CA ARG A 384 -37.54 -7.47 -25.15
C ARG A 384 -37.78 -6.38 -26.19
N ALA A 385 -36.75 -5.95 -26.91
CA ALA A 385 -36.88 -4.95 -27.96
C ALA A 385 -37.67 -5.47 -29.18
N HIS A 386 -37.60 -6.77 -29.47
CA HIS A 386 -38.28 -7.38 -30.61
C HIS A 386 -39.62 -8.06 -30.29
N ASN A 387 -39.94 -8.31 -29.02
CA ASN A 387 -41.26 -8.80 -28.60
C ASN A 387 -42.18 -7.67 -28.12
N ARG A 388 -42.25 -6.56 -28.86
CA ARG A 388 -43.33 -5.58 -28.65
C ARG A 388 -44.48 -5.92 -29.60
N PRO A 389 -45.62 -6.42 -29.11
CA PRO A 389 -46.79 -6.60 -29.97
C PRO A 389 -47.30 -5.22 -30.40
N GLU A 390 -47.38 -5.00 -31.71
CA GLU A 390 -48.13 -3.88 -32.29
C GLU A 390 -49.62 -4.07 -31.99
N SER A 391 -50.15 -3.40 -30.98
CA SER A 391 -51.60 -3.18 -30.88
C SER A 391 -51.94 -1.85 -31.54
N ARG A 392 -52.43 -1.92 -32.78
CA ARG A 392 -53.04 -0.80 -33.50
C ARG A 392 -54.23 -0.23 -32.73
N ASP A 393 -54.33 1.09 -32.77
CA ASP A 393 -55.39 1.92 -32.21
C ASP A 393 -56.80 1.51 -32.63
N THR A 394 -57.74 1.53 -31.69
CA THR A 394 -59.13 1.94 -31.96
C THR A 394 -59.65 2.78 -30.80
N LEU A 395 -59.86 4.06 -31.11
CA LEU A 395 -60.53 5.09 -30.34
C LEU A 395 -62.02 4.74 -30.17
N ALA A 396 -62.53 4.65 -28.94
CA ALA A 396 -63.97 4.69 -28.66
C ALA A 396 -64.26 5.38 -27.29
N SER A 397 -64.54 6.67 -27.42
CA SER A 397 -65.34 7.58 -26.59
C SER A 397 -66.33 6.98 -25.57
N SER A 398 -66.36 7.59 -24.37
CA SER A 398 -67.56 7.87 -23.51
C SER A 398 -68.26 6.64 -22.88
N THR A 399 -68.66 6.54 -21.60
CA THR A 399 -69.05 7.49 -20.55
C THR A 399 -69.26 6.71 -19.24
N ASN A 400 -69.17 7.40 -18.11
CA ASN A 400 -69.64 7.10 -16.74
C ASN A 400 -70.66 5.96 -16.53
N HIS A 401 -70.44 5.11 -15.52
CA HIS A 401 -71.21 5.06 -14.26
C HIS A 401 -70.88 3.78 -13.45
N SER A 402 -70.40 3.96 -12.22
CA SER A 402 -70.67 3.05 -11.07
C SER A 402 -72.14 3.25 -10.61
N PRO A 403 -72.77 2.38 -9.78
CA PRO A 403 -72.13 1.68 -8.66
C PRO A 403 -72.74 0.34 -8.14
N SER A 404 -72.07 -0.20 -7.13
CA SER A 404 -72.61 -0.87 -5.92
C SER A 404 -73.09 -2.34 -5.92
N ASP A 405 -72.74 -2.96 -4.78
CA ASP A 405 -73.42 -4.03 -4.03
C ASP A 405 -73.33 -5.48 -4.55
N SER A 406 -73.13 -6.51 -3.74
CA SER A 406 -72.91 -6.67 -2.29
C SER A 406 -72.71 -8.17 -1.99
N PHE A 407 -72.35 -8.44 -0.72
CA PHE A 407 -72.49 -9.70 0.04
C PHE A 407 -71.49 -10.86 -0.18
N ALA A 408 -70.72 -11.05 0.90
CA ALA A 408 -69.95 -12.22 1.31
C ALA A 408 -70.88 -13.25 2.03
N PRO A 409 -70.42 -14.25 2.84
CA PRO A 409 -69.13 -14.94 2.99
C PRO A 409 -69.34 -16.50 3.10
N PRO A 410 -68.69 -17.31 3.97
CA PRO A 410 -68.06 -18.58 3.56
C PRO A 410 -68.69 -19.81 4.26
N THR A 411 -68.23 -21.02 3.95
CA THR A 411 -68.37 -22.15 4.89
C THR A 411 -67.14 -23.05 4.88
N GLN A 412 -66.69 -23.33 6.11
CA GLN A 412 -65.54 -24.11 6.52
C GLN A 412 -65.93 -25.56 6.83
N SER A 413 -64.89 -26.39 6.96
CA SER A 413 -64.79 -27.62 7.77
C SER A 413 -65.29 -28.91 7.09
N THR A 414 -64.63 -30.08 7.18
CA THR A 414 -63.73 -30.59 8.24
C THR A 414 -63.02 -31.89 7.77
N ALA A 415 -61.78 -32.12 8.25
CA ALA A 415 -61.19 -33.39 8.78
C ALA A 415 -61.18 -34.69 7.92
N LEU A 416 -60.27 -35.66 8.02
CA LEU A 416 -59.02 -35.97 8.75
C LEU A 416 -58.54 -37.36 8.22
N GLY A 417 -57.23 -37.66 8.31
CA GLY A 417 -56.66 -39.04 8.31
C GLY A 417 -55.79 -39.37 7.07
N LEU A 418 -54.45 -39.39 7.14
CA LEU A 418 -53.57 -40.54 7.46
C LEU A 418 -53.95 -41.79 6.62
N ASP A 419 -53.12 -42.38 5.74
CA ASP A 419 -51.76 -42.88 5.94
C ASP A 419 -51.17 -43.49 4.62
N VAL A 420 -49.83 -43.59 4.56
CA VAL A 420 -49.02 -44.68 3.96
C VAL A 420 -49.06 -45.01 2.44
N TYR A 421 -47.88 -44.78 1.82
CA TYR A 421 -47.14 -45.58 0.82
C TYR A 421 -47.89 -46.60 -0.06
N SER A 422 -47.71 -46.50 -1.40
CA SER A 422 -47.19 -47.57 -2.27
C SER A 422 -47.28 -47.20 -3.76
N THR A 423 -46.16 -47.30 -4.48
CA THR A 423 -46.10 -47.52 -5.94
C THR A 423 -46.61 -48.93 -6.28
N PRO A 424 -47.21 -49.15 -7.47
CA PRO A 424 -46.56 -50.07 -8.41
C PRO A 424 -46.72 -49.76 -9.91
N HIS A 425 -45.80 -50.39 -10.64
CA HIS A 425 -45.64 -50.59 -12.09
C HIS A 425 -46.85 -51.11 -12.87
N TYR A 426 -46.86 -50.87 -14.19
CA TYR A 426 -47.13 -51.79 -15.32
C TYR A 426 -46.70 -51.06 -16.63
N SER A 427 -46.29 -51.65 -17.75
CA SER A 427 -46.21 -53.03 -18.24
C SER A 427 -45.26 -53.09 -19.45
N LEU A 428 -44.75 -54.29 -19.74
CA LEU A 428 -43.90 -54.64 -20.87
C LEU A 428 -44.74 -55.37 -21.93
N SER A 429 -44.52 -55.13 -23.23
CA SER A 429 -44.96 -56.02 -24.31
C SER A 429 -43.88 -56.16 -25.40
N GLN A 430 -43.73 -57.39 -25.87
CA GLN A 430 -42.67 -57.97 -26.71
C GLN A 430 -42.73 -57.57 -28.18
N SER A 431 -41.59 -57.63 -28.88
CA SER A 431 -41.25 -58.70 -29.87
C SER A 431 -40.13 -58.27 -30.84
N GLY A 432 -39.27 -59.23 -31.21
CA GLY A 432 -38.29 -59.07 -32.31
C GLY A 432 -37.01 -59.91 -32.14
N GLU A 433 -37.08 -61.21 -32.43
CA GLU A 433 -35.93 -62.10 -32.69
C GLU A 433 -35.22 -61.73 -34.01
N PHE A 434 -33.89 -61.93 -34.09
CA PHE A 434 -33.27 -62.86 -35.04
C PHE A 434 -31.79 -63.14 -34.70
N VAL A 435 -31.45 -64.42 -34.84
CA VAL A 435 -30.17 -65.16 -34.66
C VAL A 435 -29.26 -64.91 -35.90
N VAL A 436 -27.92 -64.83 -35.84
CA VAL A 436 -26.84 -65.81 -35.54
C VAL A 436 -25.61 -65.07 -35.04
#